data_AF-A0A2A2EL18-F1
#
_entry.id   AF-A0A2A2EL18-F1
#
_cell.length_a   1.000
_cell.length_b   1.000
_cell.length_c   1.000
_cell.angle_alpha   90.00
_cell.angle_beta   90.00
_cell.angle_gamma   90.00
#
_symmetry.space_group_name_H-M   'P 1'
#
loop_
_entity.id
_entity.type
_entity.pdbx_description
1 polymer ?
#
loop_
_entity_poly.entity_id
_entity_poly.type
_entity_poly.pdbx_seq_one_letter_code
_entity_poly.pdbx_strand_id
1 'polypeptide(L)'
;MTGLAKDRSHGFKSVRLLRGVGETVYGLDARFAAFVKNGQSVGIWNADVGTASERRCKDIPFSMTGGGRRVFVNDRGRVSFEVDAVDAEDVRCSAPDETIDFCAIYGSTPKRILECYTRLTGRPGQVSMADLTPHAA
;
A
#
# COMPACT_ATOMS: atom_id res chain seq x y z
N MET A 1 17.91 -0.62 -23.51
CA MET A 1 17.17 -1.80 -23.01
C MET A 1 16.18 -1.30 -21.96
N THR A 2 14.99 -0.86 -22.38
CA THR A 2 14.03 -0.16 -21.50
C THR A 2 13.11 -1.22 -20.89
N GLY A 3 13.39 -1.60 -19.64
CA GLY A 3 12.55 -2.53 -18.87
C GLY A 3 11.25 -1.87 -18.43
N LEU A 4 10.37 -1.55 -19.38
CA LEU A 4 8.99 -1.20 -19.07
C LEU A 4 8.21 -2.51 -19.01
N ALA A 5 7.84 -2.95 -17.80
CA ALA A 5 6.81 -3.96 -17.64
C ALA A 5 5.54 -3.41 -18.28
N LYS A 6 5.20 -3.93 -19.46
CA LYS A 6 3.90 -3.70 -20.09
C LYS A 6 2.82 -4.24 -19.15
N ASP A 7 1.76 -3.47 -18.99
CA ASP A 7 0.48 -3.96 -18.52
C ASP A 7 0.14 -5.24 -19.33
N ARG A 8 -0.01 -6.38 -18.64
CA ARG A 8 -0.01 -7.71 -19.26
C ARG A 8 -1.40 -8.17 -19.68
N SER A 9 -2.47 -7.44 -19.39
CA SER A 9 -3.84 -7.95 -19.51
C SER A 9 -4.78 -7.06 -20.34
N HIS A 10 -5.78 -7.68 -20.97
CA HIS A 10 -6.85 -7.01 -21.72
C HIS A 10 -8.00 -6.46 -20.83
N GLY A 11 -7.89 -6.53 -19.50
CA GLY A 11 -8.94 -6.12 -18.57
C GLY A 11 -8.42 -5.80 -17.18
N PHE A 12 -9.28 -5.25 -16.33
CA PHE A 12 -8.96 -4.93 -14.93
C PHE A 12 -9.96 -5.63 -14.00
N LYS A 13 -9.47 -6.12 -12.86
CA LYS A 13 -10.32 -6.46 -11.72
C LYS A 13 -10.15 -5.45 -10.60
N SER A 14 -11.22 -5.28 -9.85
CA SER A 14 -11.23 -4.41 -8.68
C SER A 14 -12.01 -5.03 -7.54
N VAL A 15 -11.62 -4.65 -6.33
CA VAL A 15 -12.36 -4.94 -5.10
C VAL A 15 -12.56 -3.64 -4.33
N ARG A 16 -13.71 -3.54 -3.66
CA ARG A 16 -14.12 -2.39 -2.87
C ARG A 16 -14.27 -2.80 -1.42
N LEU A 17 -13.69 -2.00 -0.52
CA LEU A 17 -13.84 -2.14 0.92
C LEU A 17 -14.58 -0.92 1.45
N LEU A 18 -15.76 -1.14 1.99
CA LEU A 18 -16.53 -0.08 2.63
C LEU A 18 -15.81 0.39 3.88
N ARG A 19 -15.84 1.70 4.07
CA ARG A 19 -15.30 2.41 5.24
C ARG A 19 -16.48 2.94 6.07
N GLY A 20 -16.23 3.18 7.35
CA GLY A 20 -17.19 3.81 8.26
C GLY A 20 -16.98 5.32 8.29
N VAL A 21 -18.04 6.05 8.63
CA VAL A 21 -18.07 7.52 8.64
C VAL A 21 -16.94 8.08 9.50
N GLY A 22 -16.15 8.98 8.91
CA GLY A 22 -15.04 9.66 9.59
C GLY A 22 -13.79 8.80 9.80
N GLU A 23 -13.74 7.55 9.34
CA GLU A 23 -12.51 6.76 9.39
C GLU A 23 -11.43 7.31 8.44
N THR A 24 -10.21 7.35 8.94
CA THR A 24 -9.03 7.73 8.18
C THR A 24 -8.31 6.51 7.63
N VAL A 25 -7.71 6.66 6.43
CA VAL A 25 -6.95 5.62 5.74
C VAL A 25 -5.46 5.95 5.76
N TYR A 26 -4.63 4.94 6.01
CA TYR A 26 -3.18 5.02 6.13
C TYR A 26 -2.50 3.91 5.32
N GLY A 27 -1.18 4.02 5.10
CA GLY A 27 -0.37 3.03 4.38
C GLY A 27 -0.02 3.49 2.97
N LEU A 28 0.07 2.55 2.03
CA LEU A 28 0.37 2.77 0.61
C LEU A 28 1.75 3.42 0.35
N ASP A 29 2.69 3.12 1.26
CA ASP A 29 4.11 3.53 1.32
C ASP A 29 4.45 5.00 1.65
N ALA A 30 5.76 5.22 1.89
CA ALA A 30 6.53 6.43 2.15
C ALA A 30 6.45 7.47 1.02
N ARG A 31 5.24 7.93 0.76
CA ARG A 31 4.99 9.12 -0.05
C ARG A 31 5.31 10.36 0.78
N PHE A 32 5.98 11.34 0.17
CA PHE A 32 6.12 12.70 0.74
C PHE A 32 4.82 13.50 0.50
N ALA A 33 3.69 12.87 0.85
CA ALA A 33 2.36 13.42 0.71
C ALA A 33 1.68 13.40 2.09
N ALA A 34 0.43 13.86 2.16
CA ALA A 34 -0.34 13.79 3.39
C ALA A 34 -0.35 12.36 3.96
N PHE A 35 -0.18 12.27 5.28
CA PHE A 35 -0.16 11.00 6.00
C PHE A 35 -1.49 10.25 5.88
N VAL A 36 -2.60 10.99 6.01
CA VAL A 36 -3.96 10.52 5.74
C VAL A 36 -4.16 10.42 4.23
N LYS A 37 -4.72 9.31 3.75
CA LYS A 37 -4.90 9.01 2.32
C LYS A 37 -6.29 9.30 1.77
N ASN A 38 -7.26 9.65 2.61
CA ASN A 38 -8.61 10.01 2.17
C ASN A 38 -8.58 11.10 1.09
N GLY A 39 -9.35 10.89 0.01
CA GLY A 39 -9.42 11.74 -1.18
C GLY A 39 -8.29 11.55 -2.19
N GLN A 40 -7.39 10.57 -2.02
CA GLN A 40 -6.22 10.39 -2.89
C GLN A 40 -6.36 9.17 -3.81
N SER A 41 -5.90 9.34 -5.05
CA SER A 41 -5.61 8.26 -6.01
C SER A 41 -4.12 7.90 -5.94
N VAL A 42 -3.83 6.62 -5.70
CA VAL A 42 -2.50 6.12 -5.37
C VAL A 42 -2.15 4.93 -6.27
N GLY A 43 -1.26 5.15 -7.23
CA GLY A 43 -0.66 4.05 -8.01
C GLY A 43 0.57 3.46 -7.32
N ILE A 44 0.53 2.16 -7.03
CA ILE A 44 1.63 1.36 -6.49
C ILE A 44 2.50 0.90 -7.66
N TRP A 45 3.66 1.56 -7.82
CA TRP A 45 4.63 1.18 -8.84
C TRP A 45 6.01 1.75 -8.51
N ASN A 46 6.96 0.86 -8.24
CA ASN A 46 8.32 1.28 -7.94
C ASN A 46 8.96 2.01 -9.12
N ALA A 47 9.37 3.26 -8.89
CA ALA A 47 10.08 4.09 -9.85
C ALA A 47 11.22 4.84 -9.18
N ASP A 48 12.34 4.97 -9.88
CA ASP A 48 13.48 5.77 -9.45
C ASP A 48 13.31 7.22 -9.93
N VAL A 49 12.72 8.06 -9.09
CA VAL A 49 12.26 9.41 -9.46
C VAL A 49 12.60 10.48 -8.42
N GLY A 50 13.59 10.21 -7.56
CA GLY A 50 13.97 11.11 -6.46
C GLY A 50 12.85 11.37 -5.45
N THR A 51 12.99 12.40 -4.61
CA THR A 51 12.07 12.72 -3.51
C THR A 51 10.97 13.72 -3.86
N ALA A 52 11.12 14.47 -4.95
CA ALA A 52 10.22 15.57 -5.32
C ALA A 52 9.02 15.17 -6.20
N SER A 53 8.99 13.93 -6.69
CA SER A 53 7.88 13.41 -7.50
C SER A 53 6.83 12.71 -6.62
N GLU A 54 5.79 12.09 -7.17
CA GLU A 54 4.81 11.29 -6.40
C GLU A 54 5.10 9.78 -6.41
N ARG A 55 5.95 9.30 -7.33
CA ARG A 55 6.29 7.88 -7.45
C ARG A 55 7.50 7.55 -6.57
N ARG A 56 7.59 6.34 -6.02
CA ARG A 56 8.63 5.99 -5.03
C ARG A 56 9.27 4.66 -5.34
N CYS A 57 10.38 4.38 -4.67
CA CYS A 57 11.13 3.13 -4.82
C CYS A 57 10.60 1.99 -3.92
N LYS A 58 9.63 2.23 -3.03
CA LYS A 58 9.17 1.25 -2.03
C LYS A 58 7.66 1.11 -1.93
N ASP A 59 6.89 1.34 -3.00
CA ASP A 59 5.43 1.24 -2.94
C ASP A 59 4.97 -0.15 -2.41
N ILE A 60 4.13 -0.15 -1.37
CA ILE A 60 3.58 -1.34 -0.73
C ILE A 60 2.05 -1.30 -0.91
N PRO A 61 1.42 -2.31 -1.55
CA PRO A 61 -0.02 -2.38 -1.76
C PRO A 61 -0.77 -2.79 -0.48
N PHE A 62 -0.57 -2.05 0.61
CA PHE A 62 -1.16 -2.28 1.93
C PHE A 62 -1.81 -1.01 2.46
N SER A 63 -3.09 -1.08 2.82
CA SER A 63 -3.81 0.01 3.49
C SER A 63 -4.48 -0.47 4.77
N MET A 64 -4.65 0.46 5.71
CA MET A 64 -5.36 0.24 6.96
C MET A 64 -6.18 1.47 7.38
N THR A 65 -7.28 1.25 8.09
CA THR A 65 -8.12 2.31 8.65
C THR A 65 -8.04 2.34 10.17
N GLY A 66 -8.35 3.50 10.77
CA GLY A 66 -8.47 3.64 12.22
C GLY A 66 -9.52 2.70 12.85
N GLY A 67 -10.59 2.38 12.11
CA GLY A 67 -11.64 1.42 12.51
C GLY A 67 -11.22 -0.06 12.40
N GLY A 68 -9.95 -0.33 12.10
CA GLY A 68 -9.44 -1.69 11.97
C GLY A 68 -10.01 -2.40 10.74
N ARG A 69 -10.20 -1.73 9.59
CA ARG A 69 -10.29 -2.40 8.29
C ARG A 69 -8.95 -2.30 7.59
N ARG A 70 -8.55 -3.31 6.82
CA ARG A 70 -7.20 -3.41 6.26
C ARG A 70 -7.18 -4.40 5.11
N VAL A 71 -6.45 -4.04 4.07
CA VAL A 71 -6.27 -4.86 2.88
C VAL A 71 -4.82 -4.82 2.45
N PHE A 72 -4.33 -6.00 2.08
CA PHE A 72 -3.10 -6.17 1.33
C PHE A 72 -3.47 -6.79 -0.03
N VAL A 73 -3.07 -6.17 -1.13
CA VAL A 73 -3.23 -6.76 -2.47
C VAL A 73 -1.94 -7.51 -2.81
N ASN A 74 -2.03 -8.82 -3.00
CA ASN A 74 -0.90 -9.69 -3.27
C ASN A 74 -0.58 -9.71 -4.77
N ASP A 75 -0.14 -8.56 -5.29
CA ASP A 75 0.23 -8.39 -6.68
C ASP A 75 1.61 -7.75 -6.79
N ARG A 76 2.44 -8.28 -7.72
CA ARG A 76 3.79 -7.77 -8.01
C ARG A 76 3.80 -6.76 -9.16
N GLY A 77 2.70 -6.66 -9.89
CA GLY A 77 2.44 -5.70 -10.94
C GLY A 77 1.97 -4.35 -10.41
N ARG A 78 1.36 -3.56 -11.29
CA ARG A 78 0.80 -2.25 -10.93
C ARG A 78 -0.52 -2.45 -10.19
N VAL A 79 -0.68 -1.79 -9.05
CA VAL A 79 -1.97 -1.75 -8.34
C VAL A 79 -2.37 -0.29 -8.17
N SER A 80 -3.63 0.03 -8.46
CA SER A 80 -4.19 1.36 -8.22
C SER A 80 -5.08 1.31 -6.99
N PHE A 81 -4.99 2.32 -6.14
CA PHE A 81 -5.85 2.54 -4.99
C PHE A 81 -6.57 3.88 -5.13
N GLU A 82 -7.90 3.86 -5.05
CA GLU A 82 -8.73 5.04 -4.95
C GLU A 82 -9.28 5.09 -3.53
N VAL A 83 -8.92 6.12 -2.78
CA VAL A 83 -9.32 6.27 -1.37
C VAL A 83 -10.30 7.42 -1.26
N ASP A 84 -11.60 7.13 -1.16
CA ASP A 84 -12.69 8.12 -1.24
C ASP A 84 -12.65 9.01 -2.51
N ALA A 85 -11.87 8.63 -3.53
CA ALA A 85 -11.63 9.46 -4.71
C ALA A 85 -12.70 9.28 -5.79
N VAL A 86 -13.39 8.13 -5.80
CA VAL A 86 -14.45 7.81 -6.77
C VAL A 86 -15.82 7.80 -6.11
N ASP A 87 -15.97 7.09 -5.00
CA ASP A 87 -17.16 7.10 -4.17
C ASP A 87 -16.75 7.47 -2.74
N ALA A 88 -17.56 8.28 -2.06
CA ALA A 88 -17.33 8.57 -0.65
C ALA A 88 -17.49 7.29 0.17
N GLU A 89 -16.64 7.10 1.17
CA GLU A 89 -16.70 6.01 2.16
C GLU A 89 -16.23 4.65 1.61
N ASP A 90 -15.33 4.63 0.64
CA ASP A 90 -14.69 3.39 0.18
C ASP A 90 -13.19 3.51 -0.08
N VAL A 91 -12.55 2.33 -0.02
CA VAL A 91 -11.24 2.10 -0.60
C VAL A 91 -11.41 1.11 -1.73
N ARG A 92 -11.13 1.54 -2.95
CA ARG A 92 -11.09 0.67 -4.13
C ARG A 92 -9.66 0.35 -4.47
N CYS A 93 -9.40 -0.92 -4.75
CA CYS A 93 -8.15 -1.32 -5.36
C CYS A 93 -8.41 -2.06 -6.67
N SER A 94 -7.56 -1.82 -7.66
CA SER A 94 -7.62 -2.47 -8.96
C SER A 94 -6.25 -2.89 -9.45
N ALA A 95 -6.23 -4.01 -10.18
CA ALA A 95 -5.04 -4.55 -10.81
C ALA A 95 -5.36 -4.91 -12.28
N PRO A 96 -4.37 -4.77 -13.17
CA PRO A 96 -4.45 -5.24 -14.55
C PRO A 96 -4.27 -6.76 -14.58
N ASP A 97 -5.35 -7.47 -14.26
CA ASP A 97 -5.47 -8.92 -14.41
C ASP A 97 -6.95 -9.29 -14.45
N GLU A 98 -7.25 -10.54 -14.80
CA GLU A 98 -8.58 -11.15 -14.77
C GLU A 98 -9.00 -11.59 -13.35
N THR A 99 -8.06 -11.56 -12.39
CA THR A 99 -8.32 -11.85 -10.97
C THR A 99 -7.67 -10.81 -10.07
N ILE A 100 -8.08 -10.75 -8.81
CA ILE A 100 -7.40 -9.94 -7.79
C ILE A 100 -7.22 -10.80 -6.54
N ASP A 101 -5.97 -11.00 -6.14
CA ASP A 101 -5.62 -11.69 -4.89
C ASP A 101 -5.40 -10.66 -3.79
N PHE A 102 -6.17 -10.76 -2.71
CA PHE A 102 -6.07 -9.84 -1.60
C PHE A 102 -6.31 -10.54 -0.26
N CYS A 103 -5.67 -10.02 0.78
CA CYS A 103 -5.80 -10.47 2.14
C CYS A 103 -6.49 -9.40 2.99
N ALA A 104 -7.64 -9.75 3.57
CA ALA A 104 -8.25 -9.00 4.66
C ALA A 104 -7.60 -9.41 5.99
N ILE A 105 -6.83 -8.50 6.59
CA ILE A 105 -6.10 -8.80 7.84
C ILE A 105 -7.01 -8.46 9.03
N TYR A 106 -6.97 -9.23 10.13
CA TYR A 106 -7.57 -9.06 11.49
C TYR A 106 -6.72 -8.23 12.48
N GLY A 107 -7.26 -7.39 13.39
CA GLY A 107 -6.54 -6.73 14.49
C GLY A 107 -7.33 -5.59 15.14
N SER A 108 -7.38 -5.57 16.48
CA SER A 108 -8.07 -4.55 17.30
C SER A 108 -7.29 -3.25 17.47
N THR A 109 -6.01 -3.23 17.10
CA THR A 109 -5.13 -2.05 17.15
C THR A 109 -4.22 -2.01 15.91
N PRO A 110 -3.71 -0.82 15.51
CA PRO A 110 -2.74 -0.72 14.42
C PRO A 110 -1.50 -1.61 14.62
N LYS A 111 -1.00 -1.71 15.86
CA LYS A 111 0.11 -2.61 16.21
C LYS A 111 -0.22 -4.06 15.90
N ARG A 112 -1.40 -4.53 16.30
CA ARG A 112 -1.82 -5.92 16.04
C ARG A 112 -1.98 -6.21 14.55
N ILE A 113 -2.44 -5.22 13.78
CA ILE A 113 -2.54 -5.31 12.33
C ILE A 113 -1.15 -5.49 11.70
N LEU A 114 -0.18 -4.67 12.08
CA LEU A 114 1.20 -4.77 11.59
C LEU A 114 1.88 -6.08 12.03
N GLU A 115 1.56 -6.58 13.24
CA GLU A 115 2.02 -7.92 13.67
C GLU A 115 1.48 -9.02 12.76
N CYS A 116 0.20 -8.99 12.40
CA CYS A 116 -0.39 -9.98 11.48
C CYS A 116 0.20 -9.85 10.07
N TYR A 117 0.32 -8.62 9.57
CA TYR A 117 0.89 -8.34 8.26
C TYR A 117 2.33 -8.87 8.16
N THR A 118 3.21 -8.51 9.11
CA THR A 118 4.61 -8.98 9.10
C THR A 118 4.75 -10.48 9.39
N ARG A 119 3.77 -11.13 10.02
CA ARG A 119 3.75 -12.60 10.08
C ARG A 119 3.45 -13.24 8.73
N LEU A 120 2.62 -12.60 7.91
CA LEU A 120 2.25 -13.06 6.58
C LEU A 120 3.37 -12.77 5.55
N THR A 121 3.95 -11.57 5.59
CA THR A 121 4.85 -11.06 4.55
C THR A 121 6.34 -11.10 4.91
N GLY A 122 6.67 -11.47 6.16
CA GLY A 122 8.04 -11.51 6.66
C GLY A 122 8.29 -10.53 7.81
N ARG A 123 8.99 -11.01 8.85
CA ARG A 123 9.40 -10.19 9.99
C ARG A 123 10.69 -9.44 9.66
N PRO A 124 10.84 -8.18 10.11
CA PRO A 124 12.12 -7.49 9.99
C PRO A 124 13.21 -8.25 10.77
N GLY A 125 14.40 -8.35 10.19
CA GLY A 125 15.57 -8.94 10.85
C GLY A 125 16.04 -8.11 12.04
N GLN A 126 16.78 -8.73 12.96
CA GLN A 126 17.48 -7.97 14.00
C GLN A 126 18.65 -7.21 13.37
N VAL A 127 18.78 -5.94 13.75
CA VAL A 127 19.87 -5.06 13.32
C VAL A 127 20.97 -5.11 14.38
N SER A 128 22.23 -5.19 13.97
CA SER A 128 23.33 -5.21 14.92
C SER A 128 23.52 -3.83 15.57
N MET A 129 24.10 -3.79 16.77
CA MET A 129 24.39 -2.50 17.41
C MET A 129 25.36 -1.64 16.61
N ALA A 130 26.25 -2.25 15.82
CA ALA A 130 27.18 -1.54 14.95
C ALA A 130 26.45 -0.76 13.85
N ASP A 131 25.40 -1.35 13.26
CA ASP A 131 24.60 -0.71 12.19
C ASP A 131 23.73 0.45 12.70
N LEU A 132 23.58 0.59 14.03
CA LEU A 132 22.86 1.70 14.67
C LEU A 132 23.80 2.84 15.08
N THR A 133 25.12 2.67 14.91
CA THR A 133 26.07 3.75 15.17
C THR A 133 26.04 4.76 14.02
N PRO A 134 26.15 6.07 14.32
CA PRO A 134 26.24 7.08 13.26
C PRO A 134 27.44 6.80 12.36
N HIS A 135 27.21 6.74 11.04
CA HIS A 135 28.32 6.83 10.09
C HIS A 135 28.84 8.27 10.09
N ALA A 136 30.16 8.43 10.22
CA ALA A 136 30.80 9.73 10.00
C ALA A 136 30.45 10.21 8.59
N ALA A 137 29.99 11.45 8.48
CA ALA A 137 29.59 12.09 7.24
C ALA A 137 30.79 12.32 6.30
#